data_AF-A0A2E3C9A8-F1
#
_entry.id   AF-A0A2E3C9A8-F1
#
_cell.length_a   1.000
_cell.length_b   1.000
_cell.length_c   1.000
_cell.angle_alpha   90.00
_cell.angle_beta   90.00
_cell.angle_gamma   90.00
#
_symmetry.space_group_name_H-M   'P 1'
#
loop_
_entity.id
_entity.type
_entity.pdbx_description
1 polymer ?
#
loop_
_entity_poly.entity_id
_entity_poly.type
_entity_poly.pdbx_seq_one_letter_code
_entity_poly.pdbx_strand_id
1 'polypeptide(L)' 'MMCPKCDCQRIYVVVMQTRSSDEPETKIGTCDECGHKFREYA' A
#
# COMPACT_ATOMS: atom_id res chain seq x y z
N MET A 1 -4.99 -3.03 8.26
CA MET A 1 -4.83 -1.89 7.33
C MET A 1 -6.17 -1.18 7.23
N MET A 2 -6.33 -0.10 7.99
CA MET A 2 -7.51 0.75 7.97
C MET A 2 -7.07 2.12 7.44
N CYS A 3 -7.87 2.74 6.57
CA CYS A 3 -7.43 3.96 5.91
C CYS A 3 -7.36 5.10 6.94
N PRO A 4 -6.20 5.75 7.14
CA PRO A 4 -6.07 6.82 8.14
C PRO A 4 -6.92 8.06 7.83
N LYS A 5 -7.52 8.12 6.62
CA LYS A 5 -8.29 9.27 6.15
C LYS A 5 -9.80 9.10 6.29
N CYS A 6 -10.30 7.87 6.17
CA CYS A 6 -11.72 7.58 6.04
C CYS A 6 -12.14 6.29 6.77
N ASP A 7 -11.22 5.68 7.52
CA ASP A 7 -11.47 4.49 8.33
C ASP A 7 -11.93 3.25 7.53
N CYS A 8 -11.71 3.24 6.22
CA CYS A 8 -12.13 2.12 5.39
C CYS A 8 -11.27 0.88 5.66
N GLN A 9 -11.92 -0.27 5.80
CA GLN A 9 -11.25 -1.57 5.93
C GLN A 9 -10.84 -2.19 4.58
N ARG A 10 -11.32 -1.66 3.46
CA ARG A 10 -11.02 -2.16 2.11
C ARG A 10 -9.83 -1.40 1.51
N ILE A 11 -8.67 -2.04 1.53
CA ILE A 11 -7.42 -1.49 1.00
C ILE A 11 -6.80 -2.51 0.06
N TYR A 12 -6.49 -2.08 -1.16
CA TYR A 12 -5.74 -2.88 -2.13
C TYR A 12 -4.26 -2.65 -1.92
N VAL A 13 -3.53 -3.72 -1.65
CA VAL A 13 -2.07 -3.67 -1.55
C VAL A 13 -1.50 -4.16 -2.86
N VAL A 14 -0.75 -3.30 -3.53
CA VAL A 14 0.01 -3.66 -4.72
C VAL A 14 1.48 -3.75 -4.33
N VAL A 15 2.04 -4.94 -4.47
CA VAL A 15 3.47 -5.19 -4.25
C VAL A 15 4.18 -4.93 -5.57
N MET A 16 5.07 -3.95 -5.57
CA MET A 16 5.84 -3.57 -6.75
C MET A 16 7.32 -3.84 -6.48
N GLN A 17 7.89 -4.77 -7.23
CA GLN A 17 9.34 -4.98 -7.25
C GLN A 17 9.98 -3.93 -8.15
N THR A 18 10.48 -2.85 -7.55
CA THR A 18 11.06 -1.72 -8.28
C THR A 18 12.59 -1.73 -8.36
N ARG A 19 13.28 -2.66 -7.68
CA ARG A 19 14.75 -2.77 -7.75
C ARG A 19 15.24 -4.21 -7.63
N SER A 20 16.52 -4.41 -7.98
CA SER A 20 17.27 -5.68 -7.92
C SER A 20 16.94 -6.51 -6.67
N SER A 21 17.04 -7.83 -6.77
CA SER A 21 16.64 -8.82 -5.75
C SER A 21 17.13 -8.58 -4.30
N ASP A 22 18.06 -7.66 -4.09
CA ASP A 22 18.65 -7.30 -2.80
C ASP A 22 17.85 -6.25 -1.99
N GLU A 23 16.86 -5.56 -2.57
CA GLU A 23 16.01 -4.62 -1.82
C GLU A 23 14.61 -5.18 -1.50
N PRO A 24 14.04 -4.82 -0.33
CA PRO A 24 12.71 -5.28 0.07
C PRO A 24 11.63 -4.73 -0.87
N GLU A 25 10.63 -5.57 -1.10
CA GLU A 25 9.46 -5.26 -1.91
C GLU A 25 8.73 -4.01 -1.42
N THR A 26 8.48 -3.06 -2.34
CA THR A 26 7.68 -1.88 -2.00
C THR A 26 6.20 -2.25 -2.06
N LYS A 27 5.51 -2.19 -0.92
CA LYS A 27 4.07 -2.41 -0.83
C LYS A 27 3.35 -1.08 -0.84
N ILE A 28 2.46 -0.88 -1.81
CA ILE A 28 1.67 0.34 -1.93
C ILE A 28 0.21 -0.02 -1.65
N GLY A 29 -0.28 0.42 -0.49
CA GLY A 29 -1.68 0.35 -0.11
C GLY A 29 -2.49 1.47 -0.76
N THR A 30 -3.59 1.12 -1.41
CA THR A 30 -4.57 2.06 -1.99
C THR A 30 -5.94 1.80 -1.38
N CYS A 31 -6.53 2.81 -0.76
CA CYS A 31 -7.90 2.74 -0.25
C CYS A 31 -8.92 2.66 -1.40
N ASP A 32 -9.88 1.74 -1.31
CA ASP A 32 -10.97 1.56 -2.30
C ASP A 32 -11.93 2.77 -2.31
N GLU A 33 -12.33 3.27 -1.13
CA GLU A 33 -13.32 4.35 -1.07
C GLU A 33 -12.75 5.75 -1.38
N CYS A 34 -11.64 6.14 -0.74
CA CYS A 34 -11.12 7.51 -0.88
C CYS A 34 -9.94 7.64 -1.85
N GLY A 35 -9.43 6.53 -2.39
CA GLY A 35 -8.28 6.52 -3.29
C GLY A 35 -6.94 6.93 -2.67
N HIS A 36 -6.84 7.02 -1.33
CA HIS A 36 -5.60 7.41 -0.66
C HIS A 36 -4.55 6.31 -0.80
N LYS A 37 -3.35 6.70 -1.23
CA LYS A 37 -2.22 5.81 -1.48
C LYS A 37 -1.16 6.04 -0.40
N PHE A 38 -0.75 4.97 0.26
CA PHE A 38 0.32 4.98 1.24
C PHE A 38 1.25 3.79 1.00
N ARG A 39 2.49 3.94 1.43
CA ARG A 39 3.56 2.97 1.22
C ARG A 39 3.88 2.30 2.55
N GLU A 40 3.77 0.98 2.58
CA GLU A 40 4.25 0.15 3.67
C GLU A 40 5.65 -0.35 3.28
N TYR A 41 6.63 0.02 4.10
CA TYR A 41 7.93 -0.63 4.07
C TYR A 41 7.81 -1.85 4.98
N ALA A 42 7.84 -3.04 4.37
CA ALA A 42 7.94 -4.31 5.09
C ALA A 42 9.38 -4.53 5.55
#